data_AF-A0A7S4PKF8-F1
#
_entry.id   AF-A0A7S4PKF8-F1
#
_cell.length_a   1.000
_cell.length_b   1.000
_cell.length_c   1.000
_cell.angle_alpha   90.00
_cell.angle_beta   90.00
_cell.angle_gamma   90.00
#
_symmetry.space_group_name_H-M   'P 1'
#
loop_
_entity.id
_entity.type
_entity.pdbx_description
1 polymer ?
#
loop_
_entity_poly.entity_id
_entity_poly.type
_entity_poly.pdbx_seq_one_letter_code
_entity_poly.pdbx_strand_id
1 'polypeptide(L)'
;DYDQEMMEKEGGAIQNQIGSLVLNLNELMTNVEDFQPDSQAAFNARLDEYMNNLEKLSSMSTTQFCYNTAIPRDVLRLLDEGKHPSKSTLDAIQECEDTDHAWRGKVDIIREFRDQLGNMMQEGSSSSSSTPSFPPLDAHSIPTSVEPHHMPPF
;
A
#
# COMPACT_ATOMS: atom_id res chain seq x y z
N ASP A 1 1.05 13.45 -15.18
CA ASP A 1 2.07 14.47 -14.89
C ASP A 1 1.56 15.62 -14.04
N TYR A 2 0.69 16.49 -14.55
CA TYR A 2 0.25 17.68 -13.79
C TYR A 2 -0.37 17.37 -12.41
N ASP A 3 -1.21 16.33 -12.33
CA ASP A 3 -1.86 15.94 -11.07
C ASP A 3 -0.86 15.36 -10.06
N GLN A 4 0.21 14.70 -10.53
CA GLN A 4 1.23 14.12 -9.67
C GLN A 4 2.15 15.20 -9.08
N GLU A 5 2.55 16.19 -9.90
CA GLU A 5 3.32 17.35 -9.44
C GLU A 5 2.54 18.17 -8.40
N MET A 6 1.23 18.33 -8.59
CA MET A 6 0.36 19.00 -7.62
C MET A 6 0.27 18.23 -6.29
N MET A 7 0.12 16.90 -6.34
CA MET A 7 0.11 16.07 -5.12
C MET A 7 1.43 16.12 -4.36
N GLU A 8 2.57 16.07 -5.06
CA GLU A 8 3.90 16.20 -4.42
C GLU A 8 4.08 17.56 -3.74
N LYS A 9 3.60 18.63 -4.39
CA LYS A 9 3.65 19.98 -3.81
C LYS A 9 2.78 20.11 -2.57
N GLU A 10 1.56 19.57 -2.59
CA GLU A 10 0.65 19.57 -1.43
C GLU A 10 1.24 18.75 -0.27
N GLY A 11 1.75 17.54 -0.55
CA GLY A 11 2.42 16.70 0.44
C GLY A 11 3.65 17.37 1.06
N GLY A 12 4.50 17.99 0.22
CA GLY A 12 5.66 18.76 0.70
C GLY A 12 5.27 19.97 1.55
N ALA A 13 4.18 20.67 1.23
CA ALA A 13 3.67 21.76 2.02
C ALA A 13 3.21 21.30 3.42
N ILE A 14 2.51 20.16 3.50
CA ILE A 14 2.09 19.55 4.78
C ILE A 14 3.31 19.16 5.60
N GLN A 15 4.30 18.49 4.99
CA GLN A 15 5.53 18.10 5.67
C GLN A 15 6.29 19.30 6.24
N ASN A 16 6.41 20.38 5.47
CA ASN A 16 7.03 21.61 5.93
C ASN A 16 6.25 22.25 7.10
N GLN A 17 4.92 22.22 7.05
CA GLN A 17 4.09 22.75 8.13
C GLN A 17 4.24 21.93 9.42
N ILE A 18 4.28 20.60 9.32
CA ILE A 18 4.56 19.71 10.47
C ILE A 18 5.97 19.98 11.03
N GLY A 19 6.98 20.13 10.16
CA GLY A 19 8.34 20.46 10.56
C GLY A 19 8.43 21.77 11.35
N SER A 20 7.81 22.83 10.83
CA SER A 20 7.71 24.12 11.53
C SER A 20 7.02 24.02 12.88
N LEU A 21 5.98 23.19 12.99
CA LEU A 21 5.24 22.97 14.22
C LEU A 21 6.09 22.27 15.29
N VAL A 22 6.86 21.25 14.90
CA VAL A 22 7.79 20.54 15.80
C VAL A 22 8.90 21.48 16.27
N LEU A 23 9.48 22.29 15.38
CA LEU A 23 10.50 23.28 15.73
C LEU A 23 9.96 24.33 16.70
N ASN A 24 8.78 24.88 16.41
CA ASN A 24 8.15 25.88 17.26
C ASN A 24 7.78 25.31 18.65
N LEU A 25 7.33 24.05 18.72
CA LEU A 25 7.11 23.35 20.00
C LEU A 25 8.40 23.22 20.81
N ASN A 26 9.52 22.88 20.16
CA ASN A 26 10.82 22.77 20.80
C ASN A 26 11.30 24.13 21.33
N GLU A 27 11.16 25.20 20.55
CA GLU A 27 11.46 26.57 21.00
C GLU A 27 10.57 27.00 22.18
N LEU A 28 9.29 26.63 22.16
CA LEU A 28 8.37 26.92 23.25
C LEU A 28 8.82 26.20 24.53
N MET A 29 9.26 24.94 24.44
CA MET A 29 9.79 24.18 25.56
C MET A 29 11.03 24.86 26.16
N THR A 30 11.98 25.30 25.33
CA THR A 30 13.14 26.07 25.79
C THR A 30 12.74 27.39 26.47
N ASN A 31 11.76 28.12 25.93
CA ASN A 31 11.29 29.37 26.54
C ASN A 31 10.60 29.15 27.89
N VAL A 32 9.95 28.00 28.09
CA VAL A 32 9.36 27.62 29.39
C VAL A 32 10.45 27.27 30.40
N GLU A 33 11.49 26.56 29.97
CA GLU A 33 12.64 26.21 30.81
C GLU A 33 13.40 27.45 31.30
N ASP A 34 13.60 28.44 30.43
CA ASP A 34 14.34 29.68 30.73
C ASP A 34 13.43 30.89 31.01
N PHE A 35 12.19 30.65 31.46
CA PHE A 35 11.19 31.71 31.58
C PHE A 35 11.61 32.81 32.58
N GLN A 36 11.44 34.08 32.16
CA GLN A 36 11.64 35.26 32.98
C GLN A 36 10.42 36.18 32.86
N PRO A 37 10.06 36.97 33.88
CA PRO A 37 8.90 37.87 33.80
C PRO A 37 8.93 38.82 32.59
N ASP A 38 10.12 39.29 32.22
CA ASP A 38 10.32 40.20 31.09
C ASP A 38 10.15 39.49 29.72
N SER A 39 10.25 38.16 29.65
CA SER A 39 10.10 37.38 28.42
C SER A 39 8.65 36.95 28.10
N GLN A 40 7.67 37.30 28.96
CA GLN A 40 6.26 36.94 28.79
C GLN A 40 5.70 37.31 27.41
N ALA A 41 6.04 38.50 26.90
CA ALA A 41 5.56 38.96 25.60
C ALA A 41 6.10 38.09 24.45
N ALA A 42 7.37 37.71 24.51
CA ALA A 42 8.00 36.83 23.53
C ALA A 42 7.43 35.40 23.61
N PHE A 43 7.21 34.89 24.82
CA PHE A 43 6.55 33.60 25.04
C PHE A 43 5.14 33.56 24.43
N ASN A 44 4.31 34.58 24.71
CA ASN A 44 2.96 34.66 24.15
C ASN A 44 2.98 34.72 22.63
N ALA A 45 3.88 35.50 22.03
CA ALA A 45 4.01 35.56 20.57
C ALA A 45 4.36 34.19 19.96
N ARG A 46 5.21 33.39 20.62
CA ARG A 46 5.52 32.03 20.18
C ARG A 46 4.36 31.05 20.38
N LEU A 47 3.62 31.17 21.47
CA LEU A 47 2.41 30.39 21.71
C LEU A 47 1.35 30.70 20.64
N ASP A 48 1.15 31.97 20.30
CA ASP A 48 0.22 32.38 19.25
C ASP A 48 0.67 31.84 17.88
N GLU A 49 1.97 31.86 17.59
CA GLU A 49 2.54 31.23 16.38
C GLU A 49 2.28 29.71 16.35
N TYR A 50 2.44 29.02 17.48
CA TYR A 50 2.12 27.60 17.61
C TYR A 50 0.64 27.31 17.28
N MET A 51 -0.28 28.09 17.86
CA MET A 51 -1.72 27.96 17.61
C MET A 51 -2.06 28.22 16.15
N ASN A 52 -1.52 29.28 15.55
CA ASN A 52 -1.68 29.59 14.13
C ASN A 52 -1.17 28.44 13.24
N ASN A 53 -0.05 27.81 13.62
CA ASN A 53 0.50 26.68 12.89
C ASN A 53 -0.39 25.43 12.99
N LEU A 54 -1.02 25.17 14.15
CA LEU A 54 -2.02 24.11 14.32
C LEU A 54 -3.27 24.35 13.49
N GLU A 55 -3.82 25.57 13.51
CA GLU A 55 -4.99 25.93 12.70
C GLU A 55 -4.72 25.78 11.21
N LYS A 56 -3.55 26.25 10.77
CA LYS A 56 -3.11 26.08 9.38
C LYS A 56 -2.99 24.59 9.02
N LEU A 57 -2.34 23.77 9.85
CA LEU A 57 -2.24 22.33 9.61
C LEU A 57 -3.62 21.66 9.56
N SER A 58 -4.54 22.06 10.44
CA SER A 58 -5.92 21.57 10.44
C SER A 58 -6.64 21.92 9.13
N SER A 59 -6.47 23.13 8.60
CA SER A 59 -7.05 23.51 7.30
C SER A 59 -6.43 22.73 6.12
N MET A 60 -5.19 22.27 6.26
CA MET A 60 -4.53 21.45 5.23
C MET A 60 -5.02 19.99 5.24
N SER A 61 -5.74 19.55 6.27
CA SER A 61 -6.36 18.21 6.30
C SER A 61 -7.50 18.04 5.28
N THR A 62 -8.09 19.14 4.83
CA THR A 62 -9.16 19.15 3.81
C THR A 62 -8.65 19.23 2.38
N THR A 63 -7.33 19.16 2.16
CA THR A 63 -6.73 19.16 0.82
C THR A 63 -7.08 17.88 0.05
N GLN A 64 -7.01 17.97 -1.28
CA GLN A 64 -7.25 16.81 -2.15
C GLN A 64 -6.21 15.72 -1.89
N PHE A 65 -4.94 16.07 -1.64
CA PHE A 65 -3.90 15.12 -1.27
C PHE A 65 -4.31 14.22 -0.08
N CYS A 66 -4.82 14.79 1.01
CA CYS A 66 -5.25 14.02 2.19
C CYS A 66 -6.47 13.13 1.90
N TYR A 67 -7.37 13.57 1.02
CA TYR A 67 -8.56 12.80 0.65
C TYR A 67 -8.23 11.63 -0.29
N ASN A 68 -7.32 11.86 -1.23
CA ASN A 68 -6.93 10.86 -2.23
C ASN A 68 -5.90 9.85 -1.70
N THR A 69 -5.31 10.10 -0.53
CA THR A 69 -4.33 9.20 0.10
C THR A 69 -5.01 8.33 1.14
N ALA A 70 -5.34 7.09 0.79
CA ALA A 70 -5.82 6.11 1.76
C ALA A 70 -4.64 5.51 2.53
N ILE A 71 -4.66 5.63 3.87
CA ILE A 71 -3.65 5.01 4.73
C ILE A 71 -4.18 3.66 5.23
N PRO A 72 -3.51 2.53 4.91
CA PRO A 72 -3.92 1.22 5.41
C PRO A 72 -3.87 1.16 6.94
N ARG A 73 -4.82 0.44 7.55
CA ARG A 73 -4.87 0.30 9.03
C ARG A 73 -3.62 -0.34 9.62
N ASP A 74 -2.99 -1.26 8.91
CA ASP A 74 -1.76 -1.89 9.39
C ASP A 74 -0.59 -0.90 9.50
N VAL A 75 -0.55 0.11 8.61
CA VAL A 75 0.43 1.20 8.70
C VAL A 75 0.18 2.04 9.96
N LEU A 76 -1.09 2.36 10.28
CA LEU A 76 -1.44 3.08 11.50
C LEU A 76 -1.06 2.28 12.76
N ARG A 77 -1.34 0.97 12.77
CA ARG A 77 -0.94 0.08 13.88
C ARG A 77 0.58 0.07 14.08
N LEU A 78 1.35 0.02 13.01
CA LEU A 78 2.82 0.07 13.10
C LEU A 78 3.30 1.40 13.71
N LEU A 79 2.68 2.52 13.33
CA LEU A 79 3.00 3.83 13.90
C LEU A 79 2.70 3.87 15.42
N ASP A 80 1.55 3.36 15.85
CA ASP A 80 1.18 3.29 17.27
C ASP A 80 2.17 2.43 18.09
N GLU A 81 2.72 1.38 17.47
CA GLU A 81 3.73 0.50 18.06
C GLU A 81 5.15 1.07 17.98
N GLY A 82 5.36 2.26 17.39
CA GLY A 82 6.67 2.86 17.17
C GLY A 82 7.53 2.13 16.13
N LYS A 83 6.91 1.34 15.24
CA LYS A 83 7.56 0.60 14.16
C LYS A 83 7.55 1.42 12.85
N HIS A 84 8.49 1.09 11.98
CA HIS A 84 8.61 1.78 10.70
C HIS A 84 7.45 1.39 9.73
N PRO A 85 6.72 2.37 9.14
CA PRO A 85 5.60 2.12 8.21
C PRO A 85 5.92 1.20 7.03
N SER A 86 7.14 1.29 6.48
CA SER A 86 7.55 0.50 5.31
C SER A 86 7.55 -1.00 5.54
N LYS A 87 7.53 -1.44 6.81
CA LYS A 87 7.37 -2.86 7.14
C LYS A 87 6.06 -3.41 6.56
N SER A 88 4.97 -2.66 6.62
CA SER A 88 3.68 -3.10 6.06
C SER A 88 3.78 -3.34 4.55
N THR A 89 4.52 -2.49 3.84
CA THR A 89 4.75 -2.66 2.39
C THR A 89 5.60 -3.90 2.11
N LEU A 90 6.65 -4.12 2.90
CA LEU A 90 7.51 -5.30 2.77
C LEU A 90 6.72 -6.59 3.04
N ASP A 91 5.94 -6.63 4.12
CA ASP A 91 5.13 -7.79 4.48
C ASP A 91 4.09 -8.10 3.38
N ALA A 92 3.46 -7.07 2.80
CA ALA A 92 2.50 -7.24 1.70
C ALA A 92 3.14 -7.75 0.40
N ILE A 93 4.36 -7.29 0.08
CA ILE A 93 5.12 -7.80 -1.06
C ILE A 93 5.46 -9.28 -0.84
N GLN A 94 5.96 -9.63 0.35
CA GLN A 94 6.30 -11.01 0.67
C GLN A 94 5.07 -11.94 0.61
N GLU A 95 3.93 -11.51 1.17
CA GLU A 95 2.69 -12.28 1.10
C GLU A 95 2.21 -12.47 -0.34
N CYS A 96 2.38 -11.46 -1.19
CA CYS A 96 2.08 -11.55 -2.62
C CYS A 96 2.96 -12.59 -3.31
N GLU A 97 4.26 -12.59 -3.05
CA GLU A 97 5.21 -13.57 -3.60
C GLU A 97 4.89 -15.00 -3.15
N ASP A 98 4.66 -15.19 -1.84
CA ASP A 98 4.31 -16.49 -1.27
C ASP A 98 3.00 -17.03 -1.87
N THR A 99 2.02 -16.14 -2.04
CA THR A 99 0.72 -16.47 -2.63
C THR A 99 0.84 -16.80 -4.11
N ASP A 100 1.62 -16.05 -4.90
CA ASP A 100 1.87 -16.34 -6.32
C ASP A 100 2.56 -17.69 -6.49
N HIS A 101 3.60 -17.96 -5.68
CA HIS A 101 4.30 -19.24 -5.71
C HIS A 101 3.36 -20.41 -5.38
N ALA A 102 2.52 -20.26 -4.35
CA ALA A 102 1.52 -21.28 -3.99
C ALA A 102 0.47 -21.50 -5.08
N TRP A 103 0.02 -20.43 -5.76
CA TRP A 103 -0.92 -20.55 -6.87
C TRP A 103 -0.33 -21.25 -8.09
N ARG A 104 0.92 -20.91 -8.45
CA ARG A 104 1.64 -21.61 -9.53
C ARG A 104 1.77 -23.10 -9.24
N GLY A 105 2.17 -23.47 -8.02
CA GLY A 105 2.25 -24.87 -7.61
C GLY A 105 0.92 -25.62 -7.72
N LYS A 106 -0.20 -24.99 -7.32
CA LYS A 106 -1.54 -25.57 -7.49
C LYS A 106 -1.91 -25.77 -8.96
N VAL A 107 -1.64 -24.77 -9.81
CA VAL A 107 -1.89 -24.84 -11.25
C VAL A 107 -1.08 -25.97 -11.88
N ASP A 108 0.19 -26.11 -11.50
CA ASP A 108 1.07 -27.15 -12.04
C ASP A 108 0.61 -28.55 -11.64
N ILE A 109 0.20 -28.76 -10.38
CA ILE A 109 -0.38 -30.04 -9.93
C ILE A 109 -1.66 -30.38 -10.71
N ILE A 110 -2.55 -29.39 -10.93
CA ILE A 110 -3.79 -29.60 -11.71
C ILE A 110 -3.47 -29.96 -13.17
N ARG A 111 -2.49 -29.29 -13.78
CA ARG A 111 -2.04 -29.60 -15.15
C ARG A 111 -1.48 -31.01 -15.24
N GLU A 112 -0.61 -31.38 -14.31
CA GLU A 112 -0.02 -32.72 -14.26
C GLU A 112 -1.10 -33.80 -14.09
N PHE A 113 -2.04 -33.58 -13.16
CA PHE A 113 -3.16 -34.51 -12.94
C PHE A 113 -4.04 -34.68 -14.20
N ARG A 114 -4.35 -33.58 -14.89
CA ARG A 114 -5.08 -33.60 -16.16
C ARG A 114 -4.35 -34.44 -17.20
N ASP A 115 -3.04 -34.25 -17.34
CA ASP A 115 -2.23 -34.95 -18.35
C ASP A 115 -2.13 -36.45 -18.03
N GLN A 116 -1.96 -36.82 -16.75
CA GLN A 116 -2.00 -38.21 -16.30
C GLN A 116 -3.34 -38.89 -16.58
N LEU A 117 -4.46 -38.22 -16.28
CA LEU A 117 -5.80 -38.71 -16.60
C LEU A 117 -5.99 -38.91 -18.12
N GLY A 118 -5.57 -37.94 -18.92
CA GLY A 118 -5.64 -38.02 -20.38
C GLY A 118 -4.86 -39.21 -20.93
N ASN A 119 -3.66 -39.47 -20.40
CA ASN A 119 -2.84 -40.61 -20.80
C ASN A 119 -3.48 -41.96 -20.41
N MET A 120 -3.96 -42.09 -19.16
CA MET A 120 -4.63 -43.33 -18.71
C MET A 120 -5.87 -43.66 -19.55
N MET A 121 -6.63 -42.65 -19.98
CA MET A 121 -7.79 -42.85 -20.86
C MET A 121 -7.41 -43.31 -22.27
N GLN A 122 -6.27 -42.85 -22.81
CA GLN A 122 -5.75 -43.34 -24.10
C GLN A 122 -5.24 -44.78 -24.02
N GLU A 123 -4.57 -45.13 -22.93
CA GLU A 123 -4.06 -46.49 -22.71
C GLU A 123 -5.22 -47.51 -22.56
N GLY A 124 -6.27 -47.16 -21.80
CA GLY A 124 -7.43 -48.03 -21.62
C GLY A 124 -8.29 -48.25 -22.88
N SER A 125 -8.22 -47.36 -23.87
CA SER A 125 -8.95 -47.48 -25.15
C SER A 125 -8.18 -48.28 -26.22
N SER A 126 -6.93 -48.67 -25.96
CA SER A 126 -6.15 -49.56 -26.84
C SER A 126 -6.53 -51.05 -26.68
N SER A 127 -7.35 -51.40 -25.68
CA SER A 127 -7.75 -52.78 -25.35
C SER A 127 -9.23 -53.13 -25.63
N SER A 128 -10.07 -52.19 -26.10
CA SER A 128 -11.42 -52.52 -26.59
C SER A 128 -11.93 -51.47 -27.58
N SER A 129 -12.57 -51.93 -28.65
CA SER A 129 -12.98 -51.19 -29.84
C SER A 129 -14.14 -50.19 -29.62
N SER A 130 -13.95 -49.20 -28.76
CA SER A 130 -14.92 -48.12 -28.58
C SER A 130 -14.19 -46.88 -28.09
N THR A 131 -13.80 -46.01 -29.02
CA THR A 131 -13.29 -44.67 -28.69
C THR A 131 -14.48 -43.80 -28.27
N PRO A 132 -14.58 -43.31 -27.02
CA PRO A 132 -15.46 -42.20 -26.73
C PRO A 132 -14.84 -40.98 -27.40
N SER A 133 -15.46 -40.52 -28.48
CA SER A 133 -15.10 -39.26 -29.14
C SER A 133 -15.50 -38.11 -28.23
N PHE A 134 -14.57 -37.68 -27.39
CA PHE A 134 -14.63 -36.37 -26.78
C PHE A 134 -14.02 -35.37 -27.76
N PRO A 135 -14.65 -34.20 -27.97
CA PRO A 135 -14.04 -33.15 -28.78
C PRO A 135 -12.66 -32.81 -28.19
N PRO A 136 -11.66 -32.48 -29.02
CA PRO A 136 -10.45 -31.85 -28.53
C PRO A 136 -10.90 -30.63 -27.73
N LEU A 137 -10.64 -30.61 -26.42
CA LEU A 137 -10.80 -29.38 -25.66
C LEU A 137 -9.71 -28.46 -26.16
N ASP A 138 -10.07 -27.64 -27.15
CA ASP A 138 -9.19 -26.71 -27.83
C ASP A 138 -8.32 -25.99 -26.79
N ALA A 139 -7.01 -26.02 -27.02
CA ALA A 139 -6.03 -25.18 -26.33
C ALA A 139 -6.35 -23.67 -26.45
N HIS A 140 -7.41 -23.30 -27.16
CA HIS A 140 -7.95 -21.95 -27.29
C HIS A 140 -8.74 -21.44 -26.06
N SER A 141 -8.93 -22.24 -25.01
CA SER A 141 -9.51 -21.74 -23.74
C SER A 141 -8.46 -21.39 -22.68
N ILE A 142 -7.17 -21.61 -22.93
CA ILE A 142 -6.11 -21.03 -22.10
C ILE A 142 -5.73 -19.71 -22.77
N PRO A 143 -6.09 -18.54 -22.22
CA PRO A 143 -5.43 -17.32 -22.62
C PRO A 143 -3.94 -17.51 -22.29
N THR A 144 -3.12 -17.75 -23.32
CA THR A 144 -1.65 -17.83 -23.25
C THR A 144 -1.01 -16.47 -23.00
N SER A 145 -1.82 -15.44 -22.81
CA SER A 145 -1.42 -14.17 -22.21
C SER A 145 -2.10 -14.08 -20.86
N VAL A 146 -1.34 -14.31 -19.78
CA VAL A 146 -1.62 -13.63 -18.52
C VAL A 146 -1.35 -12.16 -18.83
N GLU A 147 -2.33 -11.48 -19.41
CA GLU A 147 -2.33 -10.03 -19.41
C GLU A 147 -2.22 -9.65 -17.93
N PRO A 148 -1.25 -8.80 -17.54
CA PRO A 148 -1.09 -8.44 -16.14
C PRO A 148 -2.42 -7.88 -15.68
N HIS A 149 -3.13 -8.65 -14.84
CA HIS A 149 -4.36 -8.19 -14.24
C HIS A 149 -4.01 -6.89 -13.55
N HIS A 150 -4.53 -5.79 -14.10
CA HIS A 150 -4.43 -4.48 -13.49
C HIS A 150 -4.94 -4.64 -12.06
N MET A 151 -4.02 -4.54 -11.10
CA MET A 151 -4.41 -4.36 -9.71
C MET A 151 -5.39 -3.18 -9.69
N PRO A 152 -6.55 -3.30 -9.03
CA PRO A 152 -7.35 -2.12 -8.78
C PRO A 152 -6.43 -1.09 -8.09
N PRO A 153 -6.42 0.16 -8.55
CA PRO A 153 -5.59 1.18 -7.92
C PRO A 153 -6.02 1.30 -6.46
N PHE A 154 -5.03 1.21 -5.56
CA PHE A 154 -5.18 1.62 -4.17
C PHE A 154 -5.39 3.13 -4.10
#